data_AF-A0A6L3SZD4-F1
#
_entry.id   AF-A0A6L3SZD4-F1
#
_cell.length_a   1.000
_cell.length_b   1.000
_cell.length_c   1.000
_cell.angle_alpha   90.00
_cell.angle_beta   90.00
_cell.angle_gamma   90.00
#
_symmetry.space_group_name_H-M   'P 1'
#
loop_
_entity.id
_entity.type
_entity.pdbx_description
1 polymer ?
#
loop_
_entity_poly.entity_id
_entity_poly.type
_entity_poly.pdbx_seq_one_letter_code
_entity_poly.pdbx_strand_id
1 'polypeptide(L)'
;MTPAETQEAVSLIASICTRLRGLPPTATGTAGADLRRLTGAVTTEAESLLRSATLSARMLACFQAAFAAGATFTGFLSLRNQIAALDLVGASARLVRQDASRRCLIQMARCVAATDFKTSDAVLAAQAQINAVFGAAEDETMDALDSDTYRVLVTLHAAVTRDLTTRARPLPRIVTYATAKPMPALALAQRLYGDAGRADDLVVGNDAWSPLFMPASGQALSA
;
A
#
# COMPACT_ATOMS: atom_id res chain seq x y z
N MET A 1 7.63 33.79 -4.32
CA MET A 1 6.33 33.16 -4.04
C MET A 1 5.34 34.28 -3.76
N THR A 2 4.27 34.37 -4.55
CA THR A 2 3.23 35.38 -4.35
C THR A 2 2.30 34.98 -3.19
N PRO A 3 1.54 35.92 -2.60
CA PRO A 3 0.55 35.58 -1.58
C PRO A 3 -0.50 34.56 -2.06
N ALA A 4 -0.91 34.66 -3.34
CA ALA A 4 -1.87 33.73 -3.94
C ALA A 4 -1.28 32.30 -4.06
N GLU A 5 -0.04 32.15 -4.52
CA GLU A 5 0.64 30.85 -4.58
C GLU A 5 0.85 30.24 -3.19
N THR A 6 1.13 31.09 -2.19
CA THR A 6 1.28 30.64 -0.80
C THR A 6 -0.03 30.07 -0.27
N GLN A 7 -1.14 30.78 -0.51
CA GLN A 7 -2.47 30.36 -0.07
C GLN A 7 -2.91 29.04 -0.74
N GLU A 8 -2.64 28.87 -2.03
CA GLU A 8 -2.91 27.63 -2.76
C GLU A 8 -2.10 26.45 -2.20
N ALA A 9 -0.80 26.65 -1.92
CA ALA A 9 0.03 25.62 -1.32
C ALA A 9 -0.42 25.25 0.10
N VAL A 10 -0.78 26.23 0.93
CA VAL A 10 -1.29 26.00 2.30
C VAL A 10 -2.62 25.23 2.27
N SER A 11 -3.53 25.58 1.36
CA SER A 11 -4.82 24.86 1.23
C SER A 11 -4.62 23.41 0.76
N LEU A 12 -3.67 23.17 -0.15
CA LEU A 12 -3.28 21.83 -0.56
C LEU A 12 -2.70 21.01 0.61
N ILE A 13 -1.79 21.59 1.40
CA ILE A 13 -1.23 20.94 2.59
C ILE A 13 -2.33 20.55 3.57
N ALA A 14 -3.28 21.45 3.85
CA ALA A 14 -4.42 21.18 4.73
C ALA A 14 -5.32 20.06 4.20
N SER A 15 -5.56 20.03 2.89
CA SER A 15 -6.31 18.96 2.21
C SER A 15 -5.60 17.61 2.35
N ILE A 16 -4.28 17.55 2.10
CA ILE A 16 -3.47 16.34 2.24
C ILE A 16 -3.50 15.84 3.68
N CYS A 17 -3.24 16.71 4.66
CA CYS A 17 -3.26 16.35 6.09
C CYS A 17 -4.65 15.84 6.53
N THR A 18 -5.73 16.40 5.99
CA THR A 18 -7.08 15.92 6.28
C THR A 18 -7.34 14.54 5.71
N ARG A 19 -6.94 14.30 4.45
CA ARG A 19 -7.07 12.97 3.83
C ARG A 19 -6.18 11.93 4.51
N LEU A 20 -4.95 12.28 4.89
CA LEU A 20 -4.03 11.41 5.63
C LEU A 20 -4.64 10.90 6.95
N ARG A 21 -5.34 11.78 7.69
CA ARG A 21 -6.04 11.38 8.93
C ARG A 21 -7.16 10.37 8.69
N GLY A 22 -7.77 10.37 7.51
CA GLY A 22 -8.84 9.45 7.13
C GLY A 22 -8.37 8.16 6.46
N LEU A 23 -7.06 7.99 6.21
CA LEU A 23 -6.55 6.77 5.57
C LEU A 23 -6.62 5.51 6.46
N PRO A 24 -6.25 5.56 7.75
CA PRO A 24 -6.29 4.37 8.57
C PRO A 24 -7.75 3.98 8.88
N PRO A 25 -8.13 2.70 8.72
CA PRO A 25 -9.51 2.25 8.96
C PRO A 25 -9.90 2.38 10.44
N THR A 26 -8.95 2.23 11.35
CA THR A 26 -9.14 2.35 12.80
C THR A 26 -7.98 3.11 13.44
N ALA A 27 -8.01 4.45 13.35
CA ALA A 27 -6.99 5.32 13.95
C ALA A 27 -7.16 5.47 15.49
N THR A 28 -7.06 4.37 16.23
CA THR A 28 -7.15 4.32 17.70
C THR A 28 -5.77 4.27 18.36
N GLY A 29 -5.73 4.51 19.68
CA GLY A 29 -4.51 4.45 20.48
C GLY A 29 -3.48 5.56 20.17
N THR A 30 -2.24 5.31 20.60
CA THR A 30 -1.13 6.27 20.50
C THR A 30 -0.81 6.65 19.06
N ALA A 31 -0.78 5.68 18.14
CA ALA A 31 -0.47 5.94 16.73
C ALA A 31 -1.50 6.87 16.06
N GLY A 32 -2.80 6.68 16.33
CA GLY A 32 -3.84 7.57 15.85
C GLY A 32 -3.75 8.98 16.45
N ALA A 33 -3.39 9.08 17.74
CA ALA A 33 -3.18 10.37 18.40
C ALA A 33 -1.98 11.12 17.82
N ASP A 34 -0.86 10.43 17.58
CA ASP A 34 0.33 11.01 16.96
C ASP A 34 0.07 11.49 15.53
N LEU A 35 -0.67 10.72 14.73
CA LEU A 35 -1.09 11.17 13.40
C LEU A 35 -1.88 12.48 13.47
N ARG A 36 -2.88 12.57 14.37
CA ARG A 36 -3.67 13.79 14.56
C ARG A 36 -2.82 14.97 15.02
N ARG A 37 -1.90 14.74 15.96
CA ARG A 37 -0.98 15.78 16.47
C ARG A 37 -0.05 16.30 15.37
N LEU A 38 0.59 15.41 14.62
CA LEU A 38 1.54 15.79 13.56
C LEU A 38 0.85 16.50 12.41
N THR A 39 -0.27 15.96 11.93
CA THR A 39 -1.06 16.61 10.86
C THR A 39 -1.61 17.95 11.30
N GLY A 40 -2.13 18.07 12.53
CA GLY A 40 -2.56 19.35 13.10
C GLY A 40 -1.44 20.38 13.12
N ALA A 41 -0.27 20.02 13.64
CA ALA A 41 0.88 20.93 13.69
C ALA A 41 1.32 21.39 12.29
N VAL A 42 1.38 20.49 11.31
CA VAL A 42 1.71 20.86 9.92
C VAL A 42 0.68 21.79 9.31
N THR A 43 -0.62 21.58 9.57
CA THR A 43 -1.65 22.49 9.05
C THR A 43 -1.59 23.88 9.66
N THR A 44 -1.29 23.99 10.96
CA THR A 44 -1.16 25.28 11.66
C THR A 44 0.10 26.04 11.24
N GLU A 45 1.21 25.32 11.02
CA GLU A 45 2.52 25.88 10.68
C GLU A 45 2.79 25.92 9.16
N ALA A 46 1.82 25.58 8.31
CA ALA A 46 2.06 25.32 6.88
C ALA A 46 2.81 26.47 6.16
N GLU A 47 2.42 27.72 6.43
CA GLU A 47 3.05 28.88 5.82
C GLU A 47 4.50 29.09 6.30
N SER A 48 4.78 28.91 7.59
CA SER A 48 6.14 29.05 8.13
C SER A 48 7.05 27.91 7.66
N LEU A 49 6.50 26.70 7.51
CA LEU A 49 7.19 25.53 6.98
C LEU A 49 7.55 25.69 5.49
N LEU A 50 6.67 26.30 4.70
CA LEU A 50 6.93 26.64 3.29
C LEU A 50 8.09 27.64 3.16
N ARG A 51 8.15 28.64 4.04
CA ARG A 51 9.22 29.65 4.02
C ARG A 51 10.56 29.14 4.54
N SER A 52 10.55 28.21 5.49
CA SER A 52 11.76 27.66 6.13
C SER A 52 12.32 26.41 5.45
N ALA A 53 11.73 25.95 4.34
CA ALA A 53 12.12 24.74 3.62
C ALA A 53 12.14 23.44 4.47
N THR A 54 11.46 23.44 5.62
CA THR A 54 11.41 22.27 6.53
C THR A 54 10.15 21.41 6.34
N LEU A 55 9.26 21.83 5.44
CA LEU A 55 8.00 21.14 5.14
C LEU A 55 8.20 19.66 4.81
N SER A 56 9.17 19.31 3.98
CA SER A 56 9.40 17.93 3.54
C SER A 56 9.65 16.97 4.72
N ALA A 57 10.48 17.36 5.70
CA ALA A 57 10.72 16.52 6.86
C ALA A 57 9.45 16.31 7.71
N ARG A 58 8.64 17.36 7.85
CA ARG A 58 7.38 17.31 8.63
C ARG A 58 6.31 16.48 7.91
N MET A 59 6.19 16.63 6.60
CA MET A 59 5.33 15.79 5.77
C MET A 59 5.76 14.33 5.86
N LEU A 60 7.07 14.01 5.85
CA LEU A 60 7.54 12.64 6.05
C LEU A 60 6.97 12.02 7.32
N ALA A 61 7.05 12.75 8.43
CA ALA A 61 6.56 12.29 9.72
C ALA A 61 5.04 12.04 9.70
N CYS A 62 4.26 12.88 9.01
CA CYS A 62 2.82 12.65 8.85
C CYS A 62 2.51 11.37 8.08
N PHE A 63 3.21 11.11 6.97
CA PHE A 63 3.03 9.89 6.18
C PHE A 63 3.47 8.63 6.94
N GLN A 64 4.58 8.69 7.67
CA GLN A 64 5.04 7.60 8.53
C GLN A 64 4.07 7.33 9.68
N ALA A 65 3.52 8.38 10.30
CA ALA A 65 2.49 8.23 11.33
C ALA A 65 1.18 7.65 10.77
N ALA A 66 0.81 7.99 9.53
CA ALA A 66 -0.35 7.40 8.87
C ALA A 66 -0.16 5.89 8.66
N PHE A 67 1.03 5.48 8.20
CA PHE A 67 1.40 4.07 8.09
C PHE A 67 1.36 3.36 9.46
N ALA A 68 1.98 3.95 10.48
CA ALA A 68 1.98 3.40 11.84
C ALA A 68 0.58 3.30 12.45
N ALA A 69 -0.34 4.18 12.07
CA ALA A 69 -1.74 4.15 12.48
C ALA A 69 -2.58 3.10 11.71
N GLY A 70 -2.00 2.38 10.74
CA GLY A 70 -2.67 1.33 9.99
C GLY A 70 -3.18 1.75 8.61
N ALA A 71 -2.69 2.84 8.01
CA ALA A 71 -3.02 3.17 6.63
C ALA A 71 -2.58 2.05 5.67
N THR A 72 -3.45 1.74 4.71
CA THR A 72 -3.27 0.62 3.78
C THR A 72 -2.66 1.06 2.46
N PHE A 73 -2.17 0.09 1.66
CA PHE A 73 -1.71 0.32 0.30
C PHE A 73 -2.77 1.07 -0.53
N THR A 74 -4.01 0.56 -0.53
CA THR A 74 -5.14 1.16 -1.25
C THR A 74 -5.45 2.57 -0.75
N GLY A 75 -5.30 2.83 0.55
CA GLY A 75 -5.45 4.16 1.12
C GLY A 75 -4.44 5.16 0.53
N PHE A 76 -3.16 4.81 0.51
CA PHE A 76 -2.12 5.68 -0.08
C PHE A 76 -2.26 5.82 -1.60
N LEU A 77 -2.68 4.77 -2.31
CA LEU A 77 -2.97 4.83 -3.73
C LEU A 77 -4.12 5.80 -4.03
N SER A 78 -5.21 5.71 -3.26
CA SER A 78 -6.36 6.62 -3.38
C SER A 78 -5.95 8.07 -3.12
N LEU A 79 -5.16 8.32 -2.07
CA LEU A 79 -4.61 9.65 -1.80
C LEU A 79 -3.77 10.16 -2.99
N ARG A 80 -2.87 9.33 -3.53
CA ARG A 80 -2.01 9.69 -4.68
C ARG A 80 -2.85 10.09 -5.90
N ASN A 81 -3.87 9.29 -6.24
CA ASN A 81 -4.74 9.58 -7.38
C ASN A 81 -5.55 10.87 -7.16
N GLN A 82 -6.05 11.08 -5.93
CA GLN A 82 -6.80 12.28 -5.57
C GLN A 82 -5.96 13.55 -5.65
N ILE A 83 -4.69 13.53 -5.23
CA ILE A 83 -3.80 14.71 -5.32
C ILE A 83 -3.32 14.93 -6.75
N ALA A 84 -3.14 13.88 -7.54
CA ALA A 84 -2.75 13.98 -8.95
C ALA A 84 -3.83 14.67 -9.80
N ALA A 85 -5.11 14.42 -9.48
CA ALA A 85 -6.26 15.01 -10.15
C ALA A 85 -6.52 16.49 -9.80
N LEU A 86 -5.74 17.10 -8.89
CA LEU A 86 -5.88 18.51 -8.56
C LEU A 86 -5.19 19.39 -9.60
N ASP A 87 -5.93 20.33 -10.16
CA ASP A 87 -5.41 21.40 -11.00
C ASP A 87 -4.73 22.46 -10.12
N LEU A 88 -3.41 22.59 -10.28
CA LEU A 88 -2.58 23.47 -9.47
C LEU A 88 -1.82 24.47 -10.34
N VAL A 89 -1.98 25.76 -10.06
CA VAL A 89 -1.41 26.85 -10.85
C VAL A 89 -0.06 27.30 -10.30
N GLY A 90 0.10 27.35 -8.98
CA GLY A 90 1.31 27.79 -8.31
C GLY A 90 2.43 26.76 -8.33
N ALA A 91 3.67 27.23 -8.52
CA ALA A 91 4.85 26.37 -8.54
C ALA A 91 5.04 25.64 -7.20
N SER A 92 4.83 26.33 -6.07
CA SER A 92 4.94 25.74 -4.73
C SER A 92 3.92 24.62 -4.50
N ALA A 93 2.67 24.79 -4.94
CA ALA A 93 1.65 23.76 -4.81
C ALA A 93 1.99 22.51 -5.63
N ARG A 94 2.52 22.68 -6.86
CA ARG A 94 2.99 21.56 -7.69
C ARG A 94 4.14 20.78 -7.03
N LEU A 95 5.09 21.47 -6.40
CA LEU A 95 6.17 20.83 -5.65
C LEU A 95 5.65 20.05 -4.44
N VAL A 96 4.70 20.62 -3.69
CA VAL A 96 4.04 19.92 -2.58
C VAL A 96 3.31 18.66 -3.06
N ARG A 97 2.62 18.72 -4.20
CA ARG A 97 1.97 17.55 -4.82
C ARG A 97 2.98 16.47 -5.19
N GLN A 98 4.09 16.84 -5.84
CA GLN A 98 5.14 15.88 -6.20
C GLN A 98 5.77 15.23 -4.96
N ASP A 99 6.09 16.03 -3.93
CA ASP A 99 6.61 15.53 -2.65
C ASP A 99 5.64 14.56 -1.98
N ALA A 100 4.35 14.90 -1.91
CA ALA A 100 3.32 14.03 -1.36
C ALA A 100 3.14 12.74 -2.18
N SER A 101 3.12 12.81 -3.51
CA SER A 101 3.05 11.64 -4.39
C SER A 101 4.22 10.68 -4.17
N ARG A 102 5.44 11.20 -4.04
CA ARG A 102 6.64 10.41 -3.75
C ARG A 102 6.55 9.73 -2.38
N ARG A 103 6.01 10.41 -1.36
CA ARG A 103 5.77 9.81 -0.04
C ARG A 103 4.72 8.72 -0.07
N CYS A 104 3.64 8.88 -0.85
CA CYS A 104 2.67 7.80 -1.06
C CYS A 104 3.36 6.54 -1.62
N LEU A 105 4.24 6.68 -2.62
CA LEU A 105 4.98 5.55 -3.20
C LEU A 105 5.85 4.82 -2.16
N ILE A 106 6.57 5.59 -1.34
CA ILE A 106 7.39 5.03 -0.26
C ILE A 106 6.51 4.28 0.76
N GLN A 107 5.35 4.82 1.15
CA GLN A 107 4.47 4.14 2.10
C GLN A 107 3.79 2.91 1.47
N MET A 108 3.42 2.95 0.19
CA MET A 108 2.89 1.79 -0.52
C MET A 108 3.91 0.64 -0.57
N ALA A 109 5.19 0.94 -0.86
CA ALA A 109 6.27 -0.05 -0.76
C ALA A 109 6.41 -0.62 0.66
N ARG A 110 6.27 0.21 1.70
CA ARG A 110 6.28 -0.24 3.11
C ARG A 110 5.08 -1.13 3.46
N CYS A 111 3.88 -0.80 2.98
CA CYS A 111 2.68 -1.63 3.17
C CYS A 111 2.90 -3.03 2.59
N VAL A 112 3.43 -3.10 1.37
CA VAL A 112 3.72 -4.37 0.71
C VAL A 112 4.81 -5.14 1.46
N ALA A 113 5.89 -4.46 1.87
CA ALA A 113 6.97 -5.09 2.64
C ALA A 113 6.52 -5.61 4.01
N ALA A 114 5.52 -4.97 4.63
CA ALA A 114 4.94 -5.36 5.91
C ALA A 114 3.84 -6.43 5.80
N THR A 115 3.40 -6.77 4.58
CA THR A 115 2.36 -7.76 4.36
C THR A 115 2.93 -9.17 4.52
N ASP A 116 2.27 -9.99 5.33
CA ASP A 116 2.57 -11.41 5.49
C ASP A 116 1.79 -12.23 4.45
N PHE A 117 2.47 -12.58 3.35
CA PHE A 117 1.85 -13.32 2.25
C PHE A 117 1.78 -14.82 2.54
N LYS A 118 0.59 -15.39 2.36
CA LYS A 118 0.36 -16.84 2.54
C LYS A 118 0.47 -17.66 1.25
N THR A 119 0.28 -17.03 0.10
CA THR A 119 0.29 -17.69 -1.21
C THR A 119 1.16 -16.93 -2.20
N SER A 120 1.76 -17.65 -3.15
CA SER A 120 2.54 -17.00 -4.21
C SER A 120 1.66 -16.12 -5.12
N ASP A 121 0.39 -16.48 -5.29
CA ASP A 121 -0.55 -15.69 -6.12
C ASP A 121 -0.85 -14.34 -5.50
N ALA A 122 -0.97 -14.26 -4.17
CA ALA A 122 -1.09 -12.99 -3.46
C ALA A 122 0.15 -12.11 -3.63
N VAL A 123 1.35 -12.71 -3.63
CA VAL A 123 2.60 -12.00 -3.93
C VAL A 123 2.63 -11.47 -5.36
N LEU A 124 2.24 -12.29 -6.34
CA LEU A 124 2.18 -11.89 -7.75
C LEU A 124 1.18 -10.75 -7.97
N ALA A 125 0.02 -10.79 -7.29
CA ALA A 125 -0.95 -9.70 -7.32
C ALA A 125 -0.38 -8.40 -6.74
N ALA A 126 0.32 -8.47 -5.60
CA ALA A 126 0.98 -7.30 -5.01
C ALA A 126 2.11 -6.76 -5.90
N GLN A 127 2.87 -7.64 -6.55
CA GLN A 127 3.92 -7.27 -7.51
C GLN A 127 3.32 -6.55 -8.72
N ALA A 128 2.20 -7.03 -9.26
CA ALA A 128 1.50 -6.36 -10.37
C ALA A 128 1.03 -4.95 -9.99
N GLN A 129 0.49 -4.78 -8.77
CA GLN A 129 0.09 -3.47 -8.26
C GLN A 129 1.28 -2.52 -8.09
N ILE A 130 2.39 -2.98 -7.53
CA ILE A 130 3.62 -2.19 -7.39
C ILE A 130 4.17 -1.79 -8.75
N ASN A 131 4.27 -2.73 -9.70
CA ASN A 131 4.78 -2.46 -11.03
C ASN A 131 3.96 -1.38 -11.75
N ALA A 132 2.63 -1.45 -11.67
CA ALA A 132 1.75 -0.46 -12.29
C ALA A 132 1.93 0.93 -11.68
N VAL A 133 2.03 1.00 -10.34
CA VAL A 133 2.12 2.27 -9.61
C VAL A 133 3.50 2.92 -9.75
N PHE A 134 4.58 2.13 -9.70
CA PHE A 134 5.94 2.63 -9.88
C PHE A 134 6.24 2.95 -11.34
N GLY A 135 5.78 2.13 -12.30
CA GLY A 135 5.95 2.42 -13.72
C GLY A 135 5.36 3.79 -14.11
N ALA A 136 4.13 4.08 -13.69
CA ALA A 136 3.53 5.39 -13.92
C ALA A 136 4.33 6.55 -13.28
N ALA A 137 4.90 6.34 -12.09
CA ALA A 137 5.71 7.35 -11.42
C ALA A 137 7.08 7.55 -12.09
N GLU A 138 7.68 6.48 -12.60
CA GLU A 138 8.93 6.51 -13.36
C GLU A 138 8.74 7.28 -14.67
N ASP A 139 7.66 7.02 -15.41
CA ASP A 139 7.28 7.75 -16.63
C ASP A 139 7.08 9.25 -16.32
N GLU A 140 6.33 9.59 -15.27
CA GLU A 140 6.14 10.98 -14.82
C GLU A 140 7.49 11.69 -14.54
N THR A 141 8.45 11.00 -13.92
CA THR A 141 9.78 11.59 -13.65
C THR A 141 10.67 11.70 -14.88
N MET A 142 10.52 10.78 -15.83
CA MET A 142 11.22 10.81 -17.10
C MET A 142 10.75 12.00 -17.95
N ASP A 143 9.44 12.22 -18.04
CA ASP A 143 8.85 13.38 -18.72
C ASP A 143 9.30 14.71 -18.10
N ALA A 144 9.49 14.74 -16.77
CA ALA A 144 9.99 15.89 -16.03
C ALA A 144 11.53 16.08 -16.13
N LEU A 145 12.24 15.18 -16.82
CA LEU A 145 13.71 15.17 -16.93
C LEU A 145 14.46 15.15 -15.58
N ASP A 146 13.83 14.59 -14.53
CA ASP A 146 14.39 14.47 -13.18
C ASP A 146 15.15 13.15 -13.01
N SER A 147 16.37 13.11 -13.58
CA SER A 147 17.19 11.88 -13.64
C SER A 147 17.57 11.31 -12.27
N ASP A 148 17.77 12.16 -11.26
CA ASP A 148 18.11 11.72 -9.92
C ASP A 148 16.93 11.04 -9.23
N THR A 149 15.74 11.64 -9.29
CA THR A 149 14.55 11.01 -8.73
C THR A 149 14.20 9.73 -9.47
N TYR A 150 14.30 9.73 -10.81
CA TYR A 150 14.07 8.53 -11.63
C TYR A 150 14.97 7.36 -11.17
N ARG A 151 16.28 7.60 -11.02
CA ARG A 151 17.23 6.58 -10.55
C ARG A 151 16.87 6.04 -9.15
N VAL A 152 16.47 6.91 -8.24
CA VAL A 152 16.06 6.50 -6.88
C VAL A 152 14.78 5.66 -6.92
N LEU A 153 13.80 6.04 -7.75
CA LEU A 153 12.55 5.29 -7.91
C LEU A 153 12.80 3.90 -8.52
N VAL A 154 13.57 3.81 -9.61
CA VAL A 154 13.95 2.53 -10.23
C VAL A 154 14.70 1.64 -9.24
N THR A 155 15.58 2.21 -8.42
CA THR A 155 16.30 1.45 -7.38
C THR A 155 15.35 0.91 -6.32
N LEU A 156 14.41 1.72 -5.85
CA LEU A 156 13.39 1.29 -4.88
C LEU A 156 12.48 0.23 -5.48
N HIS A 157 12.02 0.43 -6.71
CA HIS A 157 11.16 -0.50 -7.44
C HIS A 157 11.85 -1.87 -7.60
N ALA A 158 13.10 -1.87 -8.07
CA ALA A 158 13.90 -3.11 -8.20
C ALA A 158 14.10 -3.82 -6.85
N ALA A 159 14.31 -3.07 -5.76
CA ALA A 159 14.45 -3.64 -4.43
C ALA A 159 13.17 -4.32 -3.94
N VAL A 160 12.01 -3.67 -4.10
CA VAL A 160 10.70 -4.23 -3.72
C VAL A 160 10.38 -5.46 -4.58
N THR A 161 10.60 -5.38 -5.89
CA THR A 161 10.33 -6.50 -6.80
C THR A 161 11.21 -7.71 -6.50
N ARG A 162 12.50 -7.50 -6.17
CA ARG A 162 13.41 -8.58 -5.75
C ARG A 162 12.96 -9.22 -4.43
N ASP A 163 12.57 -8.40 -3.46
CA ASP A 163 12.06 -8.87 -2.17
C ASP A 163 10.80 -9.73 -2.36
N LEU A 164 9.81 -9.27 -3.13
CA LEU A 164 8.62 -10.05 -3.45
C LEU A 164 8.93 -11.35 -4.19
N THR A 165 9.82 -11.30 -5.19
CA THR A 165 10.24 -12.50 -5.93
C THR A 165 10.88 -13.54 -5.00
N THR A 166 11.67 -13.08 -4.03
CA THR A 166 12.32 -13.97 -3.04
C THR A 166 11.29 -14.60 -2.11
N ARG A 167 10.30 -13.82 -1.64
CA ARG A 167 9.21 -14.31 -0.78
C ARG A 167 8.22 -15.21 -1.52
N ALA A 168 8.02 -15.03 -2.83
CA ALA A 168 7.13 -15.86 -3.63
C ALA A 168 7.64 -17.30 -3.79
N ARG A 169 8.97 -17.49 -3.82
CA ARG A 169 9.61 -18.77 -4.15
C ARG A 169 9.23 -19.94 -3.23
N PRO A 170 9.21 -19.79 -1.89
CA PRO A 170 8.80 -20.87 -0.99
C PRO A 170 7.28 -21.01 -0.81
N LEU A 171 6.48 -20.06 -1.30
CA LEU A 171 5.04 -20.05 -1.01
C LEU A 171 4.26 -20.97 -1.95
N PRO A 172 3.23 -21.66 -1.45
CA PRO A 172 2.36 -22.48 -2.28
C PRO A 172 1.50 -21.63 -3.21
N ARG A 173 1.15 -22.20 -4.36
CA ARG A 173 0.17 -21.66 -5.32
C ARG A 173 -1.24 -22.07 -4.96
N ILE A 174 -2.23 -21.31 -5.40
CA ILE A 174 -3.63 -21.72 -5.34
C ILE A 174 -3.92 -22.60 -6.55
N VAL A 175 -4.46 -23.79 -6.29
CA VAL A 175 -4.90 -24.75 -7.30
C VAL A 175 -6.38 -25.05 -7.07
N THR A 176 -7.17 -25.10 -8.13
CA THR A 176 -8.57 -25.50 -8.03
C THR A 176 -8.69 -27.02 -8.00
N TYR A 177 -9.39 -27.56 -7.01
CA TYR A 177 -9.75 -28.98 -6.97
C TYR A 177 -11.20 -29.19 -7.38
N ALA A 178 -11.50 -30.39 -7.88
CA ALA A 178 -12.86 -30.86 -8.13
C ALA A 178 -12.97 -32.34 -7.73
N THR A 179 -14.01 -32.67 -6.98
CA THR A 179 -14.40 -34.02 -6.55
C THR A 179 -15.81 -34.33 -7.04
N ALA A 180 -16.13 -35.61 -7.20
CA ALA A 180 -17.45 -36.03 -7.67
C ALA A 180 -18.57 -35.80 -6.62
N LYS A 181 -18.22 -35.74 -5.34
CA LYS A 181 -19.14 -35.56 -4.20
C LYS A 181 -18.45 -34.75 -3.10
N PRO A 182 -19.20 -34.07 -2.22
CA PRO A 182 -18.67 -33.49 -0.99
C PRO A 182 -17.93 -34.55 -0.16
N MET A 183 -16.77 -34.17 0.39
CA MET A 183 -15.93 -35.06 1.20
C MET A 183 -15.53 -34.36 2.50
N PRO A 184 -15.22 -35.11 3.57
CA PRO A 184 -14.64 -34.52 4.78
C PRO A 184 -13.28 -33.88 4.47
N ALA A 185 -12.98 -32.75 5.10
CA ALA A 185 -11.74 -31.99 4.92
C ALA A 185 -10.50 -32.85 5.14
N LEU A 186 -10.53 -33.75 6.13
CA LEU A 186 -9.42 -34.65 6.43
C LEU A 186 -9.16 -35.66 5.29
N ALA A 187 -10.22 -36.25 4.74
CA ALA A 187 -10.10 -37.16 3.60
C ALA A 187 -9.65 -36.42 2.33
N LEU A 188 -10.12 -35.17 2.16
CA LEU A 188 -9.73 -34.32 1.05
C LEU A 188 -8.26 -33.88 1.15
N ALA A 189 -7.79 -33.50 2.35
CA ALA A 189 -6.39 -33.14 2.62
C ALA A 189 -5.45 -34.33 2.38
N GLN A 190 -5.80 -35.52 2.86
CA GLN A 190 -5.03 -36.73 2.58
C GLN A 190 -4.93 -37.02 1.08
N ARG A 191 -6.00 -36.75 0.32
CA ARG A 191 -6.04 -37.00 -1.13
C ARG A 191 -5.26 -35.95 -1.94
N LEU A 192 -5.33 -34.68 -1.54
CA LEU A 192 -4.71 -33.57 -2.28
C LEU A 192 -3.23 -33.37 -1.90
N TYR A 193 -2.91 -33.51 -0.61
CA TYR A 193 -1.60 -33.17 -0.07
C TYR A 193 -0.80 -34.39 0.40
N GLY A 194 -1.44 -35.56 0.52
CA GLY A 194 -0.84 -36.72 1.18
C GLY A 194 -0.73 -36.57 2.71
N ASP A 195 -1.26 -35.48 3.27
CA ASP A 195 -1.18 -35.12 4.68
C ASP A 195 -2.53 -34.62 5.20
N ALA A 196 -3.15 -35.44 6.05
CA ALA A 196 -4.39 -35.14 6.75
C ALA A 196 -4.28 -33.92 7.70
N GLY A 197 -3.09 -33.57 8.18
CA GLY A 197 -2.85 -32.43 9.07
C GLY A 197 -3.15 -31.07 8.44
N ARG A 198 -3.25 -31.00 7.11
CA ARG A 198 -3.57 -29.79 6.34
C ARG A 198 -5.06 -29.61 6.06
N ALA A 199 -5.92 -30.31 6.80
CA ALA A 199 -7.38 -30.18 6.68
C ALA A 199 -7.87 -28.76 7.01
N ASP A 200 -7.27 -28.11 8.01
CA ASP A 200 -7.67 -26.77 8.44
C ASP A 200 -7.37 -25.71 7.36
N ASP A 201 -6.27 -25.85 6.62
CA ASP A 201 -5.94 -24.99 5.47
C ASP A 201 -7.07 -25.01 4.41
N LEU A 202 -7.65 -26.19 4.16
CA LEU A 202 -8.75 -26.35 3.21
C LEU A 202 -10.03 -25.70 3.74
N VAL A 203 -10.38 -25.93 5.01
CA VAL A 203 -11.60 -25.37 5.61
C VAL A 203 -11.54 -23.83 5.58
N VAL A 204 -10.42 -23.25 6.04
CA VAL A 204 -10.21 -21.80 6.06
C VAL A 204 -10.16 -21.23 4.65
N GLY A 205 -9.43 -21.88 3.74
CA GLY A 205 -9.25 -21.39 2.36
C GLY A 205 -10.52 -21.40 1.51
N ASN A 206 -11.50 -22.23 1.85
CA ASN A 206 -12.77 -22.35 1.11
C ASN A 206 -13.97 -21.76 1.84
N ASP A 207 -13.77 -21.14 3.01
CA ASP A 207 -14.86 -20.68 3.88
C ASP A 207 -15.95 -21.74 4.07
N ALA A 208 -15.53 -22.99 4.28
CA ALA A 208 -16.44 -24.12 4.31
C ALA A 208 -17.28 -24.09 5.59
N TRP A 209 -18.61 -24.12 5.44
CA TRP A 209 -19.56 -24.11 6.57
C TRP A 209 -19.31 -25.24 7.58
N SER A 210 -18.88 -26.42 7.11
CA SER A 210 -18.56 -27.55 7.98
C SER A 210 -17.36 -28.34 7.46
N PRO A 211 -16.39 -28.68 8.33
CA PRO A 211 -15.26 -29.54 7.98
C PRO A 211 -15.66 -30.94 7.48
N LEU A 212 -16.85 -31.43 7.81
CA LEU A 212 -17.33 -32.75 7.36
C LEU A 212 -17.89 -32.72 5.93
N PHE A 213 -18.26 -31.55 5.43
CA PHE A 213 -18.94 -31.36 4.15
C PHE A 213 -18.25 -30.27 3.33
N MET A 214 -17.00 -30.51 2.91
CA MET A 214 -16.31 -29.61 2.01
C MET A 214 -17.03 -29.52 0.66
N PRO A 215 -17.05 -28.34 0.01
CA PRO A 215 -17.63 -28.20 -1.32
C PRO A 215 -16.91 -29.10 -2.33
N ALA A 216 -17.67 -29.61 -3.31
CA ALA A 216 -17.17 -30.53 -4.34
C ALA A 216 -16.16 -29.86 -5.29
N SER A 217 -16.13 -28.53 -5.36
CA SER A 217 -15.07 -27.78 -5.99
C SER A 217 -14.60 -26.67 -5.06
N GLY A 218 -13.32 -26.32 -5.14
CA GLY A 218 -12.73 -25.33 -4.25
C GLY A 218 -11.28 -25.05 -4.58
N GLN A 219 -10.63 -24.31 -3.69
CA GLN A 219 -9.23 -23.96 -3.75
C GLN A 219 -8.41 -24.81 -2.77
N ALA A 220 -7.23 -25.21 -3.20
CA ALA A 220 -6.24 -25.93 -2.43
C ALA A 220 -4.87 -25.28 -2.65
N LEU A 221 -3.98 -25.45 -1.70
CA LEU A 221 -2.61 -24.99 -1.81
C LEU A 221 -1.79 -26.05 -2.56
N SER A 222 -0.91 -25.67 -3.49
CA SER A 222 -0.04 -26.63 -4.15
C SER A 222 0.76 -27.41 -3.10
N ALA A 223 0.91 -28.71 -3.32
CA ALA A 223 1.77 -29.58 -2.51
C ALA A 223 3.25 -29.19 -2.64
#